data_AF-A0AAV0MYD6-F1
#
_entry.id   AF-A0AAV0MYD6-F1
#
_cell.length_a   1.000
_cell.length_b   1.000
_cell.length_c   1.000
_cell.angle_alpha   90.00
_cell.angle_beta   90.00
_cell.angle_gamma   90.00
#
_symmetry.space_group_name_H-M   'P 1'
#
loop_
_entity.id
_entity.type
_entity.pdbx_description
1 polymer ?
#
loop_
_entity_poly.entity_id
_entity_poly.type
_entity_poly.pdbx_seq_one_letter_code
_entity_poly.pdbx_strand_id
1 'polypeptide(L)' 'MVAEAKECWVTWDCKGQDLCRADCEKNYGGIGVCDFYTAPLVPKQCFCDYNC' A
#
# COMPACT_ATOMS: atom_id res chain seq x y z
N MET A 1 -21.64 18.58 4.36
CA MET A 1 -20.89 18.12 3.17
C MET A 1 -19.87 17.14 3.69
N VAL A 2 -20.12 15.83 3.58
CA VAL A 2 -19.11 14.82 3.89
C VAL A 2 -18.17 14.84 2.69
N ALA A 3 -17.00 15.45 2.86
CA ALA A 3 -15.93 15.25 1.90
C ALA A 3 -15.53 13.78 2.02
N GLU A 4 -16.02 12.93 1.12
CA GLU A 4 -15.46 11.59 0.96
C GLU A 4 -14.00 11.80 0.57
N ALA A 5 -13.08 11.45 1.47
CA ALA A 5 -11.67 11.40 1.12
C ALA A 5 -11.55 10.40 -0.02
N LYS A 6 -10.95 10.80 -1.15
CA LYS A 6 -10.86 9.91 -2.30
C LYS A 6 -9.77 8.91 -1.97
N GLU A 7 -10.16 7.68 -1.68
CA GLU A 7 -9.20 6.62 -1.41
C GLU A 7 -8.48 6.28 -2.73
N CYS A 8 -7.19 6.60 -2.80
CA CYS A 8 -6.29 6.23 -3.87
C CYS A 8 -5.43 5.04 -3.43
N TRP A 9 -5.11 4.16 -4.38
CA TRP A 9 -4.17 3.07 -4.15
C TRP A 9 -3.00 3.11 -5.12
N VAL A 10 -1.83 2.72 -4.64
CA VAL A 10 -0.64 2.48 -5.47
C VAL A 10 0.07 1.21 -5.00
N THR A 11 0.62 0.45 -5.95
CA THR A 11 1.25 -0.84 -5.68
C THR A 11 2.68 -0.91 -6.18
N TRP A 12 3.55 -1.59 -5.44
CA TRP A 12 4.94 -1.87 -5.82
C TRP A 12 5.43 -3.21 -5.27
N ASP A 13 6.67 -3.59 -5.57
CA ASP A 13 7.29 -4.82 -5.05
C ASP A 13 7.43 -4.76 -3.52
N CYS A 14 6.84 -5.73 -2.82
CA CYS A 14 6.95 -5.84 -1.37
C CYS A 14 8.32 -6.41 -0.99
N LYS A 15 9.16 -5.53 -0.43
CA LYS A 15 10.46 -5.89 0.16
C LYS A 15 10.39 -6.23 1.65
N GLY A 16 9.19 -6.19 2.23
CA GLY A 16 8.92 -6.41 3.65
C GLY A 16 7.76 -5.55 4.13
N GLN A 17 6.97 -6.06 5.07
CA GLN A 17 5.78 -5.37 5.59
C GLN A 17 6.15 -4.03 6.25
N ASP A 18 7.22 -3.99 7.05
CA ASP A 18 7.68 -2.77 7.71
C ASP A 18 8.13 -1.71 6.70
N LEU A 19 8.84 -2.12 5.65
CA LEU A 19 9.29 -1.22 4.58
C LEU A 19 8.10 -0.70 3.77
N CYS A 20 7.19 -1.58 3.38
CA CYS A 20 5.95 -1.22 2.69
C CYS A 20 5.13 -0.18 3.45
N ARG A 21 4.94 -0.40 4.76
CA ARG A 21 4.25 0.53 5.63
C ARG A 21 4.99 1.87 5.74
N ALA A 22 6.29 1.83 6.01
CA ALA A 22 7.10 3.04 6.17
C ALA A 22 7.17 3.87 4.88
N ASP A 23 7.32 3.22 3.71
CA ASP A 23 7.33 3.91 2.43
C ASP A 23 5.96 4.51 2.09
N CYS A 24 4.86 3.78 2.33
CA CYS A 24 3.51 4.30 2.10
C CYS A 24 3.20 5.51 3.01
N GLU A 25 3.50 5.41 4.30
CA GLU A 25 3.29 6.49 5.26
C GLU A 25 4.17 7.70 4.91
N LYS A 26 5.43 7.48 4.53
CA LYS A 26 6.38 8.55 4.19
C LYS A 26 6.04 9.28 2.88
N ASN A 27 5.63 8.56 1.85
CA ASN A 27 5.42 9.15 0.52
C ASN A 27 3.99 9.66 0.33
N TYR A 28 3.00 8.99 0.93
CA TYR A 28 1.59 9.25 0.68
C TYR A 28 0.78 9.56 1.94
N GLY A 29 1.37 9.41 3.13
CA GLY A 29 0.62 9.53 4.39
C GLY A 29 -0.45 8.45 4.56
N GLY A 30 -0.29 7.32 3.85
CA GLY A 30 -1.26 6.22 3.79
C GLY A 30 -0.89 5.00 4.61
N ILE A 31 -1.65 3.92 4.42
CA ILE A 31 -1.45 2.62 5.05
C ILE A 31 -0.92 1.62 4.02
N GLY A 32 0.31 1.16 4.22
CA GLY A 32 0.96 0.15 3.39
C GLY A 32 0.82 -1.27 3.93
N VAL A 33 0.34 -2.21 3.12
CA VAL A 33 0.24 -3.65 3.41
C VAL A 33 0.87 -4.47 2.31
N CYS A 34 1.73 -5.42 2.68
CA CYS A 34 2.18 -6.43 1.74
C CYS A 34 1.11 -7.50 1.57
N ASP A 35 0.67 -7.69 0.33
CA ASP A 35 -0.20 -8.78 -0.04
C ASP A 35 0.61 -10.09 -0.08
N PHE A 36 0.40 -10.91 0.94
CA PHE A 36 0.94 -12.25 1.06
C PHE A 36 0.04 -13.31 0.39
N TYR A 37 -1.12 -12.90 -0.13
CA TYR A 37 -2.12 -13.76 -0.77
C TYR A 37 -1.89 -13.93 -2.29
N THR A 38 -0.65 -13.77 -2.72
CA THR A 38 -0.24 -13.97 -4.10
C THR A 38 0.03 -15.45 -4.38
N ALA A 39 -0.47 -15.92 -5.53
CA ALA A 39 -0.14 -17.25 -6.05
C ALA A 39 1.40 -17.45 -6.02
N PRO A 40 1.92 -18.68 -5.80
CA PRO A 40 3.34 -18.96 -5.49
C PRO A 40 4.38 -18.46 -6.51
N LEU A 41 3.96 -17.89 -7.64
CA LEU A 41 4.80 -17.35 -8.72
C LEU A 41 4.71 -15.82 -8.88
N VAL A 42 3.84 -15.15 -8.12
CA VAL A 42 3.66 -13.70 -8.21
C VAL A 42 4.49 -13.05 -7.10
N PRO A 43 5.37 -12.09 -7.41
CA PRO A 43 6.09 -11.35 -6.39
C PRO A 43 5.09 -10.66 -5.46
N LYS A 44 5.37 -10.73 -4.16
CA LYS A 44 4.54 -10.08 -3.15
C LYS A 44 4.42 -8.60 -3.49
N GLN A 45 3.22 -8.05 -3.49
CA GLN A 45 3.00 -6.64 -3.81
C GLN A 45 2.69 -5.87 -2.54
N CYS A 46 3.34 -4.71 -2.36
CA CYS A 46 2.95 -3.73 -1.36
C CYS A 46 1.78 -2.91 -1.91
N PHE A 47 0.67 -2.91 -1.21
CA PHE A 47 -0.50 -2.08 -1.45
C PHE A 47 -0.49 -0.90 -0.50
N CYS A 48 -0.41 0.30 -1.04
CA CYS A 48 -0.48 1.53 -0.27
C CYS A 48 -1.81 2.22 -0.55
N ASP A 49 -2.64 2.28 0.48
CA ASP A 49 -3.92 2.99 0.46
C ASP A 49 -3.74 4.35 1.12
N TYR A 50 -4.11 5.43 0.42
CA TYR A 50 -3.91 6.79 0.88
C TYR A 50 -5.01 7.73 0.42
N ASN A 51 -5.20 8.81 1.18
CA ASN A 51 -6.16 9.84 0.82
C ASN A 51 -5.58 10.76 -0.27
N CYS A 52 -6.28 10.84 -1.38
CA CYS A 52 -6.15 11.84 -2.44
C CYS A 52 -7.50 12.59 -2.59
#